data_AF-A0A0V0GFG6-F1
#
_entry.id   AF-A0A0V0GFG6-F1
#
_cell.length_a   1.000
_cell.length_b   1.000
_cell.length_c   1.000
_cell.angle_alpha   90.00
_cell.angle_beta   90.00
_cell.angle_gamma   90.00
#
_symmetry.space_group_name_H-M   'P 1'
#
loop_
_entity.id
_entity.type
_entity.pdbx_description
1 polymer ?
#
loop_
_entity_poly.entity_id
_entity_poly.type
_entity_poly.pdbx_seq_one_letter_code
_entity_poly.pdbx_strand_id
1 'polypeptide(L)'
;MKHLLDALIVDIFTTEALPIAKEFELPNYVYIPTNAWFTAMTVYCPVLDKEIEGQYVDQKEPLKIPGCKPVRPEDVNDPMLDRNKQDYR
;
A
#
# COMPACT_ATOMS: atom_id res chain seq x y z
N MET A 1 -24.38 -30.29 4.55
CA MET A 1 -23.95 -29.17 5.41
C MET A 1 -23.87 -27.93 4.54
N LYS A 2 -24.45 -26.79 4.94
CA LYS A 2 -24.25 -25.51 4.25
C LYS A 2 -22.88 -24.98 4.70
N HIS A 3 -21.93 -24.88 3.78
CA HIS A 3 -20.70 -24.14 4.02
C HIS A 3 -21.01 -22.66 3.83
N LEU A 4 -21.08 -21.93 4.94
CA LEU A 4 -21.11 -20.46 4.92
C LEU A 4 -19.65 -20.00 4.93
N LEU A 5 -19.36 -18.91 4.21
CA LEU A 5 -18.04 -18.28 4.24
C LEU A 5 -17.96 -17.44 5.51
N ASP A 6 -16.86 -17.57 6.26
CA ASP A 6 -16.66 -16.82 7.52
C ASP A 6 -15.90 -15.50 7.29
N ALA A 7 -15.03 -15.43 6.28
CA ALA A 7 -14.27 -14.24 5.92
C ALA A 7 -13.69 -14.33 4.50
N LEU A 8 -13.35 -13.17 3.91
CA LEU A 8 -12.50 -13.06 2.73
C LEU A 8 -11.12 -12.53 3.14
N ILE A 9 -10.05 -13.22 2.73
CA ILE A 9 -8.67 -12.74 2.88
C ILE A 9 -8.10 -12.58 1.48
N VAL A 10 -7.72 -11.37 1.12
CA VAL A 10 -7.12 -11.01 -0.18
C VAL A 10 -5.65 -10.64 0.01
N ASP A 11 -4.85 -10.65 -1.04
CA ASP A 11 -3.53 -10.03 -1.00
C ASP A 11 -3.60 -8.53 -1.34
N ILE A 12 -2.46 -7.84 -1.28
CA ILE A 12 -2.36 -6.39 -1.57
C ILE A 12 -2.73 -6.00 -3.01
N PHE A 13 -2.76 -6.95 -3.95
CA PHE A 13 -3.08 -6.70 -5.36
C PHE A 13 -4.53 -7.04 -5.71
N THR A 14 -5.27 -7.64 -4.79
CA THR A 14 -6.64 -8.14 -5.00
C THR A 14 -7.67 -7.39 -4.14
N THR A 15 -7.37 -6.13 -3.80
CA THR A 15 -8.22 -5.29 -2.95
C THR A 15 -9.54 -4.88 -3.61
N GLU A 16 -9.65 -5.04 -4.94
CA GLU A 16 -10.90 -4.83 -5.69
C GLU A 16 -12.02 -5.81 -5.30
N ALA A 17 -11.71 -6.92 -4.62
CA ALA A 17 -12.71 -7.86 -4.12
C ALA A 17 -13.31 -7.45 -2.75
N LEU A 18 -12.72 -6.47 -2.05
CA LEU A 18 -13.21 -6.03 -0.73
C LEU A 18 -14.64 -5.45 -0.78
N PRO A 19 -15.04 -4.62 -1.77
CA PRO A 19 -16.41 -4.16 -1.90
C PRO A 19 -17.41 -5.31 -2.08
N ILE A 20 -17.03 -6.34 -2.85
CA ILE A 20 -17.86 -7.53 -3.06
C ILE A 20 -18.09 -8.25 -1.73
N ALA A 21 -17.04 -8.50 -0.94
CA ALA A 21 -17.20 -9.11 0.39
C ALA A 21 -18.15 -8.32 1.30
N LYS A 22 -18.13 -6.99 1.22
CA LYS A 22 -19.03 -6.12 1.98
C LYS A 22 -20.50 -6.29 1.57
N GLU A 23 -20.79 -6.54 0.29
CA GLU A 23 -22.16 -6.82 -0.19
C GLU A 23 -22.74 -8.11 0.41
N PHE A 24 -21.88 -9.07 0.76
CA PHE A 24 -22.26 -10.33 1.41
C PHE A 24 -22.16 -10.29 2.94
N GLU A 25 -21.92 -9.11 3.53
CA GLU A 25 -21.69 -8.94 4.98
C GLU A 25 -20.53 -9.79 5.52
N LEU A 26 -19.55 -10.12 4.66
CA LEU A 26 -18.39 -10.92 5.02
C LEU A 26 -17.30 -10.02 5.63
N PRO A 27 -16.76 -10.39 6.82
CA PRO A 27 -15.49 -9.85 7.28
C PRO A 27 -14.43 -9.99 6.20
N ASN A 28 -13.69 -8.92 5.94
CA ASN A 28 -12.66 -8.90 4.90
C ASN A 28 -11.34 -8.35 5.44
N TYR A 29 -10.24 -8.95 4.98
CA TYR A 29 -8.89 -8.67 5.45
C TYR A 29 -7.91 -8.66 4.29
N VAL A 30 -6.86 -7.85 4.39
CA VAL A 30 -5.74 -7.84 3.45
C VAL A 30 -4.55 -8.52 4.12
N TYR A 31 -4.06 -9.60 3.50
CA TYR A 31 -2.80 -10.23 3.86
C TYR A 31 -1.67 -9.55 3.09
N ILE A 32 -0.73 -8.97 3.83
CA ILE A 32 0.46 -8.33 3.29
C ILE A 32 1.65 -9.28 3.54
N PRO A 33 2.14 -10.01 2.52
CA PRO A 33 3.22 -10.99 2.67
C PRO A 33 4.61 -10.32 2.76
N THR A 34 4.69 -9.18 3.45
CA THR A 34 5.91 -8.38 3.60
C THR A 34 5.96 -7.79 5.03
N ASN A 35 7.00 -7.03 5.35
CA ASN A 35 7.22 -6.52 6.70
C ASN A 35 6.35 -5.29 7.04
N ALA A 36 6.34 -4.93 8.33
CA ALA A 36 5.56 -3.81 8.84
C ALA A 36 6.05 -2.44 8.31
N TRP A 37 7.34 -2.31 7.98
CA TRP A 37 7.90 -1.05 7.48
C TRP A 37 7.45 -0.77 6.05
N PHE A 38 7.44 -1.79 5.19
CA PHE A 38 6.82 -1.75 3.86
C PHE A 38 5.34 -1.40 3.97
N THR A 39 4.60 -2.06 4.87
CA THR A 39 3.18 -1.79 5.08
C THR A 39 2.93 -0.33 5.45
N ALA A 40 3.73 0.22 6.37
CA ALA A 40 3.63 1.62 6.78
C ALA A 40 3.88 2.58 5.62
N MET A 41 4.89 2.31 4.78
CA MET A 41 5.16 3.11 3.59
C MET A 41 4.01 3.05 2.58
N THR A 42 3.51 1.85 2.28
CA THR A 42 2.41 1.65 1.34
C THR A 42 1.14 2.36 1.79
N VAL A 43 0.79 2.27 3.08
CA VAL A 43 -0.39 2.96 3.65
C VAL A 43 -0.21 4.48 3.68
N TYR A 44 1.02 4.97 3.88
CA TYR A 44 1.31 6.41 3.93
C TYR A 44 1.62 7.03 2.56
N CYS A 45 1.76 6.21 1.51
CA CYS A 45 2.06 6.65 0.14
C CYS A 45 1.10 7.74 -0.38
N PRO A 46 -0.23 7.67 -0.18
CA PRO A 46 -1.13 8.74 -0.64
C PRO A 46 -0.94 10.09 0.05
N VAL A 47 -0.31 10.13 1.24
CA VAL A 47 0.07 11.37 1.91
C VAL A 47 1.34 11.94 1.28
N LEU A 48 2.36 11.08 1.09
CA LEU A 48 3.59 11.45 0.41
C LEU A 48 3.32 11.98 -1.01
N ASP A 49 2.39 11.37 -1.74
CA ASP A 49 2.01 11.79 -3.10
C ASP A 49 1.48 13.22 -3.16
N LYS A 50 0.77 13.65 -2.11
CA LYS A 50 0.23 15.01 -1.98
C LYS A 50 1.25 16.01 -1.47
N GLU A 51 2.14 15.60 -0.57
CA GLU A 51 3.10 16.48 0.09
C GLU A 51 4.39 16.67 -0.72
N ILE A 52 4.74 15.71 -1.57
CA ILE A 52 5.97 15.72 -2.36
C ILE A 52 5.62 16.05 -3.81
N GLU A 53 6.18 17.14 -4.33
CA GLU A 53 6.17 17.45 -5.76
C GLU A 53 7.34 16.75 -6.47
N GLY A 54 7.13 16.31 -7.71
CA GLY A 54 8.18 15.67 -8.52
C GLY A 54 8.51 14.24 -8.09
N GLN A 55 9.67 13.70 -8.45
CA GLN A 55 9.99 12.30 -8.13
C GLN A 55 10.37 12.13 -6.66
N TYR A 56 10.04 10.97 -6.08
CA TYR A 56 10.55 10.61 -4.75
C TYR A 56 12.06 10.43 -4.74
N VAL A 57 12.61 9.85 -5.82
CA VAL A 57 14.05 9.61 -5.98
C VAL A 57 14.87 10.90 -6.11
N ASP A 58 14.23 12.03 -6.43
CA ASP A 58 14.89 13.35 -6.53
C ASP A 58 14.93 14.09 -5.19
N GLN A 59 14.26 13.58 -4.15
CA GLN A 59 14.25 14.22 -2.83
C GLN A 59 15.64 14.15 -2.19
N LYS A 60 16.08 15.26 -1.58
CA LYS A 60 17.39 15.31 -0.90
C LYS A 60 17.36 14.66 0.47
N GLU A 61 16.23 14.79 1.14
CA GLU A 61 16.04 14.27 2.49
C GLU A 61 15.27 12.94 2.46
N PRO A 62 15.57 12.00 3.37
CA PRO A 62 14.79 10.78 3.51
C PRO A 62 13.30 11.06 3.78
N LEU A 63 12.44 10.27 3.16
CA LEU A 63 10.99 10.36 3.27
C LEU A 63 10.57 9.91 4.67
N LYS A 64 9.88 10.80 5.39
CA LYS A 64 9.45 10.56 6.76
C LYS A 64 8.12 9.82 6.78
N ILE A 65 8.09 8.67 7.45
CA ILE A 65 6.86 7.93 7.75
C ILE A 65 6.62 8.03 9.25
N PRO A 66 5.45 8.50 9.72
CA PRO A 66 5.17 8.64 11.15
C PRO A 66 5.42 7.34 11.93
N GLY A 67 6.23 7.43 12.99
CA GLY A 67 6.56 6.29 13.85
C GLY A 67 7.52 5.25 13.26
N CYS A 68 8.03 5.46 12.04
CA CYS A 68 8.91 4.53 11.35
C CYS A 68 10.29 5.14 11.08
N LYS A 69 11.25 4.27 10.73
CA LYS A 69 12.54 4.72 10.18
C LYS A 69 12.28 5.46 8.84
N PRO A 70 12.91 6.62 8.58
CA PRO A 70 12.80 7.29 7.29
C PRO A 70 13.31 6.42 6.14
N VAL A 71 12.68 6.56 4.97
CA VAL A 71 13.01 5.80 3.75
C VAL A 71 13.91 6.64 2.88
N ARG A 72 15.03 6.08 2.41
CA ARG A 72 15.88 6.80 1.47
C ARG A 72 15.16 6.93 0.11
N PRO A 73 15.34 8.04 -0.63
CA PRO A 73 14.76 8.23 -1.95
C PRO A 73 14.89 7.02 -2.88
N GLU A 74 16.06 6.37 -2.88
CA GLU A 74 16.37 5.19 -3.71
C GLU A 74 15.87 3.84 -3.15
N ASP A 75 15.37 3.82 -1.91
CA ASP A 75 14.85 2.62 -1.23
C ASP A 75 13.31 2.54 -1.23
N VAL A 76 12.63 3.45 -1.95
CA VAL A 76 11.17 3.40 -2.07
C VAL A 76 10.71 2.13 -2.81
N ASN A 77 9.41 1.79 -2.70
CA ASN A 77 8.86 0.64 -3.42
C ASN A 77 9.07 0.81 -4.94
N ASP A 78 9.25 -0.28 -5.68
CA ASP A 78 9.55 -0.23 -7.12
C ASP A 78 8.61 0.69 -7.93
N PRO A 79 7.27 0.69 -7.73
CA PRO A 79 6.39 1.61 -8.45
C PRO A 79 6.64 3.09 -8.14
N MET A 80 7.17 3.40 -6.96
CA MET A 80 7.49 4.76 -6.52
C MET A 80 8.81 5.29 -7.11
N LEU A 81 9.62 4.44 -7.75
CA LEU A 81 10.89 4.87 -8.36
C LEU A 81 10.68 5.82 -9.55
N ASP A 82 9.53 5.75 -10.22
CA ASP A 82 9.15 6.68 -11.29
C ASP A 82 7.63 6.90 -11.33
N ARG A 83 7.21 8.07 -10.82
CA ARG A 83 5.80 8.48 -10.75
C ARG A 83 5.13 8.68 -12.11
N ASN A 84 5.89 8.68 -13.21
CA ASN A 84 5.34 8.80 -14.55
C ASN A 84 4.94 7.45 -15.16
N LYS A 85 5.38 6.33 -14.59
CA LYS A 85 5.07 5.00 -15.09
C LYS A 85 3.65 4.58 -14.74
N GLN A 86 3.15 3.59 -15.49
CA GLN A 86 1.80 3.08 -15.35
C GLN A 86 1.60 2.31 -14.03
N ASP A 87 2.62 1.64 -13.52
CA ASP A 87 2.59 0.90 -12.26
C ASP A 87 2.48 1.80 -11.02
N TYR A 88 2.84 3.09 -11.14
CA TYR A 88 2.59 4.09 -10.10
C TYR A 88 1.12 4.57 -10.04
N ARG A 89 0.40 4.51 -11.17
CA ARG A 89 -0.89 5.18 -11.37
C ARG A 89 -2.09 4.31 -11.01
#